data_AF-A0AAF5RWI5-F1
#
_entry.id   AF-A0AAF5RWI5-F1
#
_cell.length_a   1.000
_cell.length_b   1.000
_cell.length_c   1.000
_cell.angle_alpha   90.00
_cell.angle_beta   90.00
_cell.angle_gamma   90.00
#
_symmetry.space_group_name_H-M   'P 1'
#
loop_
_entity.id
_entity.type
_entity.pdbx_description
1 polymer ?
#
loop_
_entity_poly.entity_id
_entity_poly.type
_entity_poly.pdbx_seq_one_letter_code
_entity_poly.pdbx_strand_id
1 'polypeptide(L)'
;MAIVCCSRGNLYSRAFILITFQIIICNLISFTPHMIVVLPEILLNKNSSYSHKIWINRMSSTINTSSFYAVLHFAFLWTLNRFLSIIFPKFSVLFETAKLYLLIIFVWITVFAISFLDFYYCSRSFEVSTLQWTEDCTKQSSNDGKVFLSFRHIWAIFLSLAMLVMYFAILCTIRHRRTLVINDSRTMNTGHGTNKLETAKYERSVLIQAILTCGVFMVGMLLINFLPKLLIKIFGQKTLIPVNIFINSFLILGRSVLPMTLFATNKRARKQLYLLLNIDKVD
;
A
#
# COMPACT_ATOMS: atom_id res chain seq x y z
N MET A 1 -2.74 -28.72 17.47
CA MET A 1 -1.42 -28.26 16.99
C MET A 1 -1.20 -26.78 17.33
N ALA A 2 -0.81 -26.48 18.58
CA ALA A 2 -0.68 -25.12 19.12
C ALA A 2 0.75 -24.53 19.02
N ILE A 3 1.58 -25.02 18.09
CA ILE A 3 3.04 -24.77 18.12
C ILE A 3 3.44 -23.55 17.26
N VAL A 4 2.53 -22.91 16.52
CA VAL A 4 2.90 -21.73 15.70
C VAL A 4 2.69 -20.38 16.42
N CYS A 5 2.03 -20.35 17.59
CA CYS A 5 1.64 -19.08 18.22
C CYS A 5 2.54 -18.56 19.36
N CYS A 6 3.36 -19.40 20.02
CA CYS A 6 3.89 -19.00 21.33
C CYS A 6 5.42 -18.76 21.44
N SER A 7 6.28 -19.30 20.56
CA SER A 7 7.74 -19.13 20.72
C SER A 7 8.40 -18.17 19.70
N ARG A 8 7.90 -18.09 18.45
CA ARG A 8 8.37 -17.13 17.43
C ARG A 8 7.80 -15.71 17.56
N GLY A 9 7.12 -15.42 18.68
CA GLY A 9 6.23 -14.27 18.83
C GLY A 9 6.92 -12.90 18.76
N ASN A 10 8.12 -12.72 19.32
CA ASN A 10 8.71 -11.39 19.47
C ASN A 10 9.33 -10.84 18.17
N LEU A 11 10.08 -11.66 17.43
CA LEU A 11 10.73 -11.25 16.17
C LEU A 11 9.70 -10.97 15.07
N TYR A 12 8.71 -11.86 14.89
CA TYR A 12 7.66 -11.68 13.90
C TYR A 12 6.79 -10.45 14.21
N SER A 13 6.50 -10.20 15.49
CA SER A 13 5.78 -8.99 15.90
C SER A 13 6.58 -7.73 15.61
N ARG A 14 7.91 -7.74 15.84
CA ARG A 14 8.76 -6.56 15.62
C ARG A 14 8.87 -6.20 14.14
N ALA A 15 9.21 -7.16 13.28
CA ALA A 15 9.33 -6.91 11.85
C ALA A 15 8.01 -6.41 11.25
N PHE A 16 6.90 -7.03 11.68
CA PHE A 16 5.55 -6.58 11.32
C PHE A 16 5.30 -5.13 11.71
N ILE A 17 5.59 -4.74 12.97
CA ILE A 17 5.35 -3.39 13.48
C ILE A 17 6.21 -2.38 12.73
N LEU A 18 7.50 -2.65 12.55
CA LEU A 18 8.42 -1.72 11.90
C LEU A 18 8.03 -1.45 10.44
N ILE A 19 7.72 -2.49 9.66
CA ILE A 19 7.30 -2.32 8.26
C ILE A 19 5.95 -1.60 8.20
N THR A 20 4.99 -1.97 9.07
CA THR A 20 3.68 -1.31 9.12
C THR A 20 3.83 0.17 9.47
N PHE A 21 4.75 0.52 10.37
CA PHE A 21 5.05 1.91 10.73
C PHE A 21 5.61 2.70 9.54
N GLN A 22 6.48 2.09 8.72
CA GLN A 22 6.93 2.73 7.47
C GLN A 22 5.75 3.00 6.52
N ILE A 23 4.82 2.04 6.37
CA ILE A 23 3.60 2.23 5.55
C ILE A 23 2.75 3.40 6.09
N ILE A 24 2.60 3.55 7.40
CA ILE A 24 1.87 4.68 8.01
C ILE A 24 2.56 5.99 7.66
N ILE A 25 3.87 6.10 7.88
CA ILE A 25 4.65 7.30 7.58
C ILE A 25 4.46 7.69 6.11
N CYS A 26 4.59 6.73 5.20
CA CYS A 26 4.45 6.99 3.76
C CYS A 26 3.03 7.42 3.38
N ASN A 27 1.99 6.86 4.00
CA ASN A 27 0.62 7.33 3.81
C ASN A 27 0.42 8.74 4.38
N LEU A 28 1.03 9.07 5.52
CA LEU A 28 0.96 10.42 6.09
C LEU A 28 1.61 11.46 5.16
N ILE A 29 2.81 11.16 4.66
CA ILE A 29 3.52 12.01 3.69
C ILE A 29 2.69 12.20 2.40
N SER A 30 1.90 11.18 1.99
CA SER A 30 1.04 11.29 0.81
C SER A 30 -0.09 12.33 0.95
N PHE A 31 -0.41 12.79 2.16
CA PHE A 31 -1.38 13.87 2.37
C PHE A 31 -0.77 15.28 2.19
N THR A 32 0.57 15.41 2.27
CA THR A 32 1.26 16.69 2.13
C THR A 32 0.89 17.45 0.84
N PRO A 33 0.85 16.82 -0.36
CA PRO A 33 0.44 17.50 -1.59
C PRO A 33 -1.01 17.98 -1.55
N HIS A 34 -1.90 17.25 -0.88
CA HIS A 34 -3.30 17.64 -0.75
C HIS A 34 -3.47 18.85 0.17
N MET A 35 -2.72 18.91 1.28
CA MET A 35 -2.78 20.01 2.24
C MET A 35 -2.07 21.28 1.77
N ILE A 36 -0.98 21.15 1.00
CA ILE A 36 -0.15 22.29 0.58
C ILE A 36 -0.61 22.87 -0.76
N VAL A 37 -1.07 22.03 -1.69
CA VAL A 37 -1.43 22.47 -3.05
C VAL A 37 -2.93 22.41 -3.27
N VAL A 38 -3.53 21.23 -3.15
CA VAL A 38 -4.92 21.02 -3.58
C VAL A 38 -5.89 21.88 -2.76
N LEU A 39 -5.82 21.81 -1.43
CA LEU A 39 -6.74 22.54 -0.55
C LEU A 39 -6.56 24.07 -0.68
N PRO A 40 -5.34 24.64 -0.64
CA PRO A 40 -5.16 26.07 -0.84
C PRO A 40 -5.54 26.56 -2.24
N GLU A 41 -5.22 25.81 -3.30
CA GLU A 41 -5.57 26.21 -4.67
C GLU A 41 -7.09 26.22 -4.90
N ILE A 42 -7.84 25.29 -4.29
CA ILE A 42 -9.31 25.27 -4.34
C ILE A 42 -9.90 26.44 -3.53
N LEU A 43 -9.39 26.71 -2.32
CA LEU A 43 -9.99 27.68 -1.41
C LEU A 43 -9.67 29.14 -1.74
N LEU A 44 -8.43 29.42 -2.18
CA LEU A 44 -7.93 30.79 -2.23
C LEU A 44 -7.95 31.40 -3.63
N ASN A 45 -8.02 30.58 -4.70
CA ASN A 45 -8.00 30.97 -6.12
C ASN A 45 -7.19 32.26 -6.43
N LYS A 46 -6.05 32.43 -5.74
CA LYS A 46 -5.25 33.66 -5.76
C LYS A 46 -4.00 33.39 -6.58
N ASN A 47 -3.70 34.35 -7.46
CA ASN A 47 -2.50 34.40 -8.27
C ASN A 47 -1.26 34.59 -7.38
N SER A 48 -0.76 33.50 -6.81
CA SER A 48 0.59 33.47 -6.23
C SER A 48 1.62 33.72 -7.33
N SER A 49 2.82 34.20 -6.97
CA SER A 49 3.85 34.46 -7.97
C SER A 49 4.16 33.18 -8.76
N TYR A 50 4.19 33.32 -10.09
CA TYR A 50 4.25 32.19 -11.03
C TYR A 50 5.42 31.23 -10.75
N SER A 51 6.58 31.76 -10.36
CA SER A 51 7.78 30.96 -10.04
C SER A 51 7.61 30.12 -8.76
N HIS A 52 7.05 30.70 -7.70
CA HIS A 52 6.83 29.99 -6.44
C HIS A 52 5.80 28.87 -6.60
N LYS A 53 4.76 29.11 -7.43
CA LYS A 53 3.74 28.11 -7.75
C LYS A 53 4.32 26.89 -8.48
N ILE A 54 5.18 27.11 -9.49
CA ILE A 54 5.82 26.01 -10.23
C ILE A 54 6.70 25.16 -9.32
N TRP A 55 7.51 25.80 -8.47
CA TRP A 55 8.42 25.07 -7.58
C TRP A 55 7.66 24.25 -6.53
N ILE A 56 6.63 24.83 -5.89
CA ILE A 56 5.76 24.10 -4.97
C ILE A 56 5.11 22.91 -5.68
N ASN A 57 4.49 23.13 -6.85
CA ASN A 57 3.78 22.07 -7.56
C ASN A 57 4.72 20.93 -7.96
N ARG A 58 5.94 21.26 -8.38
CA ARG A 58 6.96 20.27 -8.69
C ARG A 58 7.39 19.46 -7.47
N MET A 59 7.64 20.12 -6.34
CA MET A 59 8.01 19.46 -5.08
C MET A 59 6.88 18.58 -4.56
N SER A 60 5.66 19.13 -4.44
CA SER A 60 4.49 18.40 -3.97
C SER A 60 4.13 17.22 -4.86
N SER A 61 4.27 17.35 -6.19
CA SER A 61 4.09 16.22 -7.09
C SER A 61 5.11 15.10 -6.86
N THR A 62 6.37 15.45 -6.68
CA THR A 62 7.45 14.48 -6.41
C THR A 62 7.20 13.76 -5.08
N ILE A 63 6.74 14.51 -4.05
CA ILE A 63 6.33 13.94 -2.77
C ILE A 63 5.17 12.95 -2.95
N ASN A 64 4.18 13.27 -3.79
CA ASN A 64 3.08 12.35 -4.06
C ASN A 64 3.56 11.03 -4.70
N THR A 65 4.38 11.14 -5.75
CA THR A 65 4.93 9.97 -6.46
C THR A 65 5.81 9.13 -5.54
N SER A 66 6.73 9.76 -4.79
CA SER A 66 7.60 9.08 -3.84
C SER A 66 6.81 8.33 -2.78
N SER A 67 5.76 8.94 -2.24
CA SER A 67 4.88 8.33 -1.23
C SER A 67 4.07 7.16 -1.80
N PHE A 68 3.66 7.21 -3.07
CA PHE A 68 3.06 6.05 -3.73
C PHE A 68 4.03 4.87 -3.80
N TYR A 69 5.23 5.09 -4.35
CA TYR A 69 6.22 4.02 -4.48
C TYR A 69 6.69 3.50 -3.13
N ALA A 70 6.82 4.36 -2.12
CA ALA A 70 7.18 3.93 -0.78
C ALA A 70 6.14 2.99 -0.18
N VAL A 71 4.86 3.35 -0.22
CA VAL A 71 3.78 2.47 0.27
C VAL A 71 3.76 1.16 -0.53
N LEU A 72 3.95 1.20 -1.86
CA LEU A 72 3.97 -0.01 -2.68
C LEU A 72 5.13 -0.96 -2.32
N HIS A 73 6.36 -0.44 -2.20
CA HIS A 73 7.53 -1.26 -1.87
C HIS A 73 7.47 -1.79 -0.43
N PHE A 74 7.01 -0.98 0.53
CA PHE A 74 6.81 -1.45 1.89
C PHE A 74 5.65 -2.45 2.02
N ALA A 75 4.57 -2.28 1.25
CA ALA A 75 3.52 -3.28 1.16
C ALA A 75 4.05 -4.60 0.61
N PHE A 76 4.88 -4.56 -0.44
CA PHE A 76 5.54 -5.76 -0.97
C PHE A 76 6.43 -6.43 0.08
N LEU A 77 7.29 -5.66 0.77
CA LEU A 77 8.15 -6.17 1.84
C LEU A 77 7.32 -6.79 2.98
N TRP A 78 6.18 -6.19 3.29
CA TRP A 78 5.24 -6.69 4.30
C TRP A 78 4.61 -8.03 3.89
N THR A 79 4.19 -8.16 2.63
CA THR A 79 3.67 -9.42 2.08
C THR A 79 4.75 -10.49 2.03
N LEU A 80 5.97 -10.13 1.61
CA LEU A 80 7.12 -11.03 1.56
C LEU A 80 7.48 -11.58 2.94
N ASN A 81 7.49 -10.73 3.97
CA ASN A 81 7.71 -11.15 5.36
C ASN A 81 6.71 -12.25 5.79
N ARG A 82 5.43 -12.10 5.43
CA ARG A 82 4.39 -13.08 5.75
C ARG A 82 4.52 -14.36 4.94
N PHE A 83 4.78 -14.22 3.65
CA PHE A 83 4.99 -15.34 2.74
C PHE A 83 6.13 -16.23 3.23
N LEU A 84 7.30 -15.65 3.52
CA LEU A 84 8.45 -16.38 4.04
C LEU A 84 8.18 -16.97 5.42
N SER A 85 7.49 -16.26 6.31
CA SER A 85 7.16 -16.79 7.64
C SER A 85 6.25 -18.04 7.59
N ILE A 86 5.28 -18.08 6.68
CA ILE A 86 4.26 -19.13 6.60
C ILE A 86 4.73 -20.33 5.76
N ILE A 87 5.29 -20.06 4.58
CA ILE A 87 5.63 -21.08 3.58
C ILE A 87 7.08 -21.54 3.74
N PHE A 88 8.02 -20.61 3.90
CA PHE A 88 9.45 -20.92 3.97
C PHE A 88 10.12 -20.46 5.27
N PRO A 89 9.77 -21.08 6.42
CA PRO A 89 10.17 -20.61 7.74
C PRO A 89 11.69 -20.62 7.99
N LYS A 90 12.49 -21.25 7.13
CA LYS A 90 13.97 -21.19 7.18
C LYS A 90 14.51 -19.82 6.76
N PHE A 91 13.85 -19.15 5.81
CA PHE A 91 14.27 -17.83 5.32
C PHE A 91 13.73 -16.67 6.18
N SER A 92 12.95 -16.93 7.23
CA SER A 92 12.49 -15.87 8.15
C SER A 92 13.64 -15.16 8.88
N VAL A 93 14.84 -15.74 8.88
CA VAL A 93 16.09 -15.15 9.38
C VAL A 93 16.43 -13.83 8.65
N LEU A 94 15.95 -13.62 7.42
CA LEU A 94 16.11 -12.36 6.69
C LEU A 94 15.44 -11.16 7.40
N PHE A 95 14.45 -11.42 8.26
CA PHE A 95 13.73 -10.39 9.02
C PHE A 95 14.23 -10.26 10.47
N GLU A 96 15.42 -10.79 10.77
CA GLU A 96 16.13 -10.47 12.01
C GLU A 96 16.58 -9.01 12.04
N THR A 97 16.74 -8.48 13.25
CA THR A 97 16.91 -7.04 13.51
C THR A 97 17.87 -6.33 12.56
N ALA A 98 19.12 -6.78 12.45
CA ALA A 98 20.12 -6.10 11.61
C ALA A 98 19.75 -6.13 10.11
N LYS A 99 19.34 -7.31 9.61
CA LYS A 99 18.97 -7.52 8.20
C LYS A 99 17.68 -6.78 7.84
N LEU A 100 16.74 -6.69 8.76
CA LEU A 100 15.50 -5.92 8.60
C LEU A 100 15.79 -4.43 8.41
N TYR A 101 16.66 -3.83 9.22
CA TYR A 101 17.03 -2.41 9.03
C TYR A 101 17.72 -2.19 7.68
N LEU A 102 18.60 -3.10 7.26
CA LEU A 102 19.22 -3.05 5.93
C LEU A 102 18.16 -3.13 4.82
N LEU A 103 17.16 -4.00 4.93
CA LEU A 103 16.07 -4.09 3.96
C LEU A 103 15.22 -2.80 3.92
N ILE A 104 14.93 -2.21 5.08
CA ILE A 104 14.20 -0.93 5.15
C ILE A 104 14.99 0.20 4.48
N ILE A 105 16.29 0.30 4.78
CA ILE A 105 17.18 1.29 4.16
C ILE A 105 17.23 1.07 2.64
N PHE A 106 17.36 -0.18 2.19
CA PHE A 106 17.36 -0.52 0.78
C PHE A 106 16.07 -0.11 0.06
N VAL A 107 14.91 -0.35 0.69
CA VAL A 107 13.62 0.12 0.15
C VAL A 107 13.59 1.65 0.04
N TRP A 108 14.03 2.38 1.07
CA TRP A 108 14.10 3.83 1.02
C TRP A 108 15.04 4.36 -0.06
N ILE A 109 16.20 3.75 -0.25
CA ILE A 109 17.13 4.10 -1.34
C ILE A 109 16.47 3.89 -2.71
N THR A 110 15.75 2.77 -2.88
CA THR A 110 15.03 2.48 -4.13
C THR A 110 13.96 3.53 -4.41
N VAL A 111 13.17 3.89 -3.38
CA VAL A 111 12.16 4.94 -3.48
C VAL A 111 12.80 6.28 -3.81
N PHE A 112 13.92 6.62 -3.16
CA PHE A 112 14.65 7.85 -3.41
C PHE A 112 15.16 7.92 -4.85
N ALA A 113 15.74 6.83 -5.37
CA ALA A 113 16.19 6.75 -6.76
C ALA A 113 15.04 6.97 -7.76
N ILE A 114 13.90 6.31 -7.55
CA ILE A 114 12.69 6.50 -8.39
C ILE A 114 12.23 7.96 -8.32
N SER A 115 12.23 8.56 -7.12
CA SER A 115 11.76 9.94 -6.91
C SER A 115 12.71 10.96 -7.54
N PHE A 116 14.01 10.73 -7.49
CA PHE A 116 15.02 11.56 -8.12
C PHE A 116 14.88 11.55 -9.64
N LEU A 117 14.71 10.36 -10.23
CA LEU A 117 14.45 10.21 -11.67
C LEU A 117 13.12 10.87 -12.06
N ASP A 118 12.08 10.74 -11.24
CA ASP A 118 10.78 11.39 -11.46
C ASP A 118 10.91 12.92 -11.44
N PHE A 119 11.65 13.47 -10.48
CA PHE A 119 11.93 14.90 -10.41
C PHE A 119 12.75 15.40 -11.60
N TYR A 120 13.71 14.60 -12.08
CA TYR A 120 14.57 14.94 -13.20
C TYR A 120 13.82 14.94 -14.54
N TYR A 121 13.07 13.87 -14.83
CA TYR A 121 12.40 13.70 -16.13
C TYR A 121 11.02 14.33 -16.23
N CYS A 122 10.30 14.47 -15.11
CA CYS A 122 8.90 14.90 -15.11
C CYS A 122 8.67 16.20 -14.35
N SER A 123 7.77 17.02 -14.89
CA SER A 123 7.22 18.21 -14.26
C SER A 123 5.71 18.03 -14.16
N ARG A 124 5.12 18.24 -12.98
CA ARG A 124 3.67 18.23 -12.84
C ARG A 124 3.15 19.53 -12.25
N SER A 125 1.99 19.95 -12.74
CA SER A 125 1.24 21.10 -12.25
C SER A 125 -0.16 20.68 -11.86
N PHE A 126 -0.68 21.22 -10.77
CA PHE A 126 -2.08 21.04 -10.45
C PHE A 126 -2.92 22.06 -11.21
N GLU A 127 -3.98 21.59 -11.87
CA GLU A 127 -4.93 22.42 -12.60
C GLU A 127 -6.26 22.44 -11.85
N VAL A 128 -6.64 23.63 -11.37
CA VAL A 128 -7.84 23.83 -10.54
C VAL A 128 -9.14 23.60 -11.33
N SER A 129 -9.18 24.03 -12.59
CA SER A 129 -10.35 23.89 -13.49
C SER A 129 -10.76 22.44 -13.70
N THR A 130 -9.79 21.53 -13.72
CA THR A 130 -9.99 20.10 -13.98
C THR A 130 -9.80 19.25 -12.73
N LEU A 131 -9.35 19.83 -11.61
CA LEU A 131 -8.96 19.13 -10.37
C LEU A 131 -7.96 17.99 -10.62
N GLN A 132 -7.05 18.20 -11.57
CA GLN A 132 -6.15 17.19 -12.07
C GLN A 132 -4.70 17.63 -11.98
N TRP A 133 -3.81 16.68 -11.71
CA TRP A 133 -2.39 16.86 -11.93
C TRP A 133 -2.07 16.62 -13.41
N THR A 134 -1.63 17.67 -14.10
CA THR A 134 -1.10 17.57 -15.46
C THR A 134 0.38 17.19 -15.41
N GLU A 135 0.76 16.16 -16.16
CA GLU A 135 2.10 15.60 -16.19
C GLU A 135 2.76 15.89 -17.54
N ASP A 136 3.91 16.55 -17.51
CA ASP A 136 4.77 16.78 -18.66
C ASP A 136 6.17 16.20 -18.39
N CYS A 137 6.48 15.11 -19.09
CA CYS A 137 7.76 14.41 -18.99
C CYS A 137 8.62 14.57 -20.26
N THR A 138 8.36 15.59 -21.08
CA THR A 138 9.07 15.81 -22.35
C THR A 138 10.27 16.76 -22.26
N LYS A 139 10.54 17.33 -21.08
CA LYS A 139 11.45 18.46 -20.87
C LYS A 139 12.92 18.26 -21.28
N GLN A 140 13.46 17.04 -21.24
CA GLN A 140 14.90 16.79 -21.48
C GLN A 140 15.13 15.96 -22.74
N SER A 141 14.42 14.83 -22.86
CA SER A 141 14.51 13.86 -23.95
C SER A 141 13.16 13.14 -24.03
N SER A 142 12.45 13.34 -25.14
CA SER A 142 11.10 12.78 -25.31
C SER A 142 11.08 11.25 -25.32
N ASN A 143 12.20 10.61 -25.68
CA ASN A 143 12.36 9.16 -25.64
C ASN A 143 12.67 8.65 -24.22
N ASP A 144 13.64 9.25 -23.52
CA ASP A 144 14.06 8.74 -22.20
C ASP A 144 12.96 8.92 -21.15
N GLY A 145 12.23 10.05 -21.18
CA GLY A 145 11.10 10.29 -20.30
C GLY A 145 9.95 9.29 -20.51
N LYS A 146 9.65 8.93 -21.76
CA LYS A 146 8.64 7.90 -22.09
C LYS A 146 9.07 6.51 -21.62
N VAL A 147 10.34 6.16 -21.80
CA VAL A 147 10.90 4.89 -21.32
C VAL A 147 10.81 4.81 -19.80
N PHE A 148 11.18 5.87 -19.08
CA PHE A 148 11.06 5.94 -17.63
C PHE A 148 9.61 5.80 -17.15
N LEU A 149 8.66 6.50 -17.78
CA LEU A 149 7.24 6.38 -17.47
C LEU A 149 6.72 4.96 -17.66
N SER A 150 7.11 4.29 -18.75
CA SER A 150 6.73 2.91 -19.04
C SER A 150 7.32 1.95 -18.01
N PHE A 151 8.62 2.05 -17.72
CA PHE A 151 9.30 1.29 -16.68
C PHE A 151 8.60 1.43 -15.33
N ARG A 152 8.30 2.68 -14.92
CA ARG A 152 7.63 3.01 -13.67
C ARG A 152 6.26 2.33 -13.56
N HIS A 153 5.46 2.36 -14.63
CA HIS A 153 4.14 1.73 -14.65
C HIS A 153 4.24 0.20 -14.59
N ILE A 154 5.13 -0.39 -15.41
CA ILE A 154 5.37 -1.85 -15.43
C ILE A 154 5.85 -2.32 -14.05
N TRP A 155 6.76 -1.58 -13.41
CA TRP A 155 7.27 -1.91 -12.09
C TRP A 155 6.16 -1.92 -11.03
N ALA A 156 5.27 -0.93 -11.06
CA ALA A 156 4.15 -0.86 -10.12
C ALA A 156 3.17 -2.04 -10.28
N ILE A 157 2.87 -2.42 -11.53
CA ILE A 157 2.03 -3.59 -11.85
C ILE A 157 2.72 -4.87 -11.40
N PHE A 158 4.02 -5.02 -11.72
CA PHE A 158 4.80 -6.20 -11.36
C PHE A 158 4.80 -6.45 -9.85
N LEU A 159 5.08 -5.41 -9.04
CA LEU A 159 5.03 -5.53 -7.58
C LEU A 159 3.63 -5.90 -7.08
N SER A 160 2.58 -5.30 -7.66
CA SER A 160 1.19 -5.60 -7.28
C SER A 160 0.79 -7.05 -7.60
N LEU A 161 1.18 -7.56 -8.77
CA LEU A 161 0.95 -8.94 -9.18
C LEU A 161 1.75 -9.93 -8.33
N ALA A 162 3.02 -9.62 -8.03
CA ALA A 162 3.85 -10.44 -7.17
C ALA A 162 3.23 -10.59 -5.76
N MET A 163 2.72 -9.49 -5.19
CA MET A 163 1.97 -9.54 -3.92
C MET A 163 0.72 -10.42 -4.02
N LEU A 164 -0.05 -10.31 -5.11
CA LEU A 164 -1.24 -11.12 -5.33
C LEU A 164 -0.92 -12.63 -5.36
N VAL A 165 0.13 -13.03 -6.10
CA VAL A 165 0.61 -14.42 -6.17
C VAL A 165 1.04 -14.92 -4.79
N MET A 166 1.77 -14.10 -4.02
CA MET A 166 2.16 -14.45 -2.65
C MET A 166 0.95 -14.66 -1.75
N TYR A 167 -0.08 -13.80 -1.81
CA TYR A 167 -1.31 -14.00 -1.04
C TYR A 167 -2.05 -15.27 -1.45
N PHE A 168 -2.14 -15.55 -2.74
CA PHE A 168 -2.77 -16.78 -3.23
C PHE A 168 -2.06 -18.02 -2.68
N ALA A 169 -0.73 -18.04 -2.73
CA ALA A 169 0.07 -19.12 -2.15
C ALA A 169 -0.14 -19.27 -0.62
N ILE A 170 -0.20 -18.15 0.12
CA ILE A 170 -0.50 -18.16 1.56
C ILE A 170 -1.89 -18.76 1.82
N LEU A 171 -2.91 -18.34 1.07
CA LEU A 171 -4.29 -18.83 1.21
C LEU A 171 -4.39 -20.33 0.87
N CYS A 172 -3.78 -20.77 -0.22
CA CYS A 172 -3.71 -22.19 -0.59
C CYS A 172 -3.05 -23.01 0.51
N THR A 173 -1.95 -22.52 1.09
CA THR A 173 -1.25 -23.19 2.19
C THR A 173 -2.14 -23.31 3.45
N ILE A 174 -2.84 -22.23 3.82
CA ILE A 174 -3.78 -22.24 4.96
C ILE A 174 -4.91 -23.24 4.72
N ARG A 175 -5.50 -23.25 3.53
CA ARG A 175 -6.58 -24.18 3.15
C ARG A 175 -6.10 -25.63 3.16
N HIS A 176 -4.94 -25.90 2.57
CA HIS A 176 -4.36 -27.24 2.55
C HIS A 176 -4.11 -27.78 3.96
N ARG A 177 -3.51 -26.96 4.85
CA ARG A 177 -3.32 -27.33 6.26
C ARG A 177 -4.64 -27.58 6.98
N ARG A 178 -5.68 -26.80 6.68
CA ARG A 178 -7.02 -27.00 7.25
C ARG A 178 -7.62 -28.34 6.83
N THR A 179 -7.52 -28.71 5.55
CA THR A 179 -8.02 -30.00 5.05
C THR A 179 -7.29 -31.18 5.69
N LEU A 180 -5.96 -31.09 5.81
CA LEU A 180 -5.16 -32.11 6.51
C LEU A 180 -5.61 -32.31 7.95
N VAL A 181 -5.76 -31.21 8.71
CA VAL A 181 -6.21 -31.27 10.11
C VAL A 181 -7.63 -31.83 10.24
N ILE A 182 -8.54 -31.53 9.29
CA ILE A 182 -9.89 -32.09 9.28
C ILE A 182 -9.85 -33.61 9.03
N ASN A 183 -8.99 -34.07 8.11
CA ASN A 183 -8.86 -35.50 7.82
C ASN A 183 -8.29 -36.27 9.02
N ASP A 184 -7.23 -35.75 9.65
CA ASP A 184 -6.63 -36.36 10.85
C ASP A 184 -7.58 -36.36 12.06
N SER A 185 -8.40 -35.30 12.23
CA SER A 185 -9.35 -35.23 13.34
C SER A 185 -10.62 -36.06 13.13
N ARG A 186 -10.98 -36.41 11.90
CA ARG A 186 -12.09 -37.36 11.63
C ARG A 186 -11.78 -38.77 12.14
N THR A 187 -10.51 -39.09 12.30
CA THR A 187 -9.98 -40.31 12.94
C THR A 187 -9.87 -40.22 14.47
N MET A 188 -9.97 -39.03 15.08
CA MET A 188 -9.89 -38.84 16.55
C MET A 188 -11.01 -37.93 17.05
N ASN A 189 -12.08 -38.53 17.59
CA ASN A 189 -13.20 -37.82 18.21
C ASN A 189 -12.74 -37.01 19.42
N THR A 190 -12.61 -35.67 19.31
CA THR A 190 -12.89 -34.68 20.40
C THR A 190 -12.63 -33.22 19.98
N GLY A 191 -13.51 -32.30 20.41
CA GLY A 191 -13.18 -30.90 20.73
C GLY A 191 -12.69 -29.96 19.62
N HIS A 192 -13.37 -29.87 18.47
CA HIS A 192 -12.83 -29.14 17.29
C HIS A 192 -13.43 -27.75 16.99
N GLY A 193 -14.44 -27.28 17.74
CA GLY A 193 -15.20 -26.06 17.40
C GLY A 193 -14.38 -24.75 17.42
N THR A 194 -13.53 -24.58 18.43
CA THR A 194 -12.75 -23.34 18.65
C THR A 194 -11.61 -23.16 17.65
N ASN A 195 -10.86 -24.23 17.35
CA ASN A 195 -9.74 -24.19 16.39
C ASN A 195 -10.21 -23.94 14.94
N LYS A 196 -11.38 -24.48 14.57
CA LYS A 196 -11.99 -24.26 13.25
C LYS A 196 -12.39 -22.79 13.07
N LEU A 197 -12.94 -22.17 14.12
CA LEU A 197 -13.33 -20.76 14.12
C LEU A 197 -12.11 -19.80 14.06
N GLU A 198 -11.06 -20.06 14.83
CA GLU A 198 -9.85 -19.22 14.80
C GLU A 198 -9.14 -19.27 13.44
N THR A 199 -9.07 -20.45 12.82
CA THR A 199 -8.47 -20.62 11.48
C THR A 199 -9.27 -19.89 10.41
N ALA A 200 -10.61 -19.98 10.47
CA ALA A 200 -11.48 -19.25 9.54
C ALA A 200 -11.38 -17.72 9.71
N LYS A 201 -11.27 -17.24 10.96
CA LYS A 201 -11.02 -15.81 11.25
C LYS A 201 -9.68 -15.35 10.68
N TYR A 202 -8.64 -16.18 10.77
CA TYR A 202 -7.33 -15.89 10.21
C TYR A 202 -7.33 -15.87 8.68
N GLU A 203 -7.96 -16.85 8.02
CA GLU A 203 -8.13 -16.88 6.56
C GLU A 203 -8.85 -15.62 6.05
N ARG A 204 -9.96 -15.23 6.69
CA ARG A 204 -10.68 -13.99 6.35
C ARG A 204 -9.81 -12.75 6.53
N SER A 205 -9.01 -12.69 7.59
CA SER A 205 -8.07 -11.59 7.85
C SER A 205 -7.01 -11.46 6.74
N VAL A 206 -6.42 -12.58 6.31
CA VAL A 206 -5.44 -12.61 5.20
C VAL A 206 -6.09 -12.16 3.89
N LEU A 207 -7.31 -12.62 3.60
CA LEU A 207 -8.04 -12.23 2.39
C LEU A 207 -8.40 -10.74 2.37
N ILE A 208 -8.84 -10.19 3.50
CA ILE A 208 -9.09 -8.75 3.67
C ILE A 208 -7.80 -7.95 3.40
N GLN A 209 -6.67 -8.38 3.97
CA GLN A 209 -5.39 -7.72 3.74
C GLN A 209 -4.95 -7.80 2.28
N ALA A 210 -5.16 -8.94 1.60
CA ALA A 210 -4.82 -9.11 0.19
C ALA A 210 -5.62 -8.16 -0.71
N ILE A 211 -6.94 -8.10 -0.50
CA ILE A 211 -7.84 -7.20 -1.25
C ILE A 211 -7.45 -5.74 -1.03
N LEU A 212 -7.15 -5.35 0.20
CA LEU A 212 -6.85 -3.96 0.53
C LEU A 212 -5.45 -3.53 0.12
N THR A 213 -4.45 -4.40 0.19
CA THR A 213 -3.10 -4.09 -0.27
C THR A 213 -3.03 -4.14 -1.79
N CYS A 214 -3.30 -5.28 -2.41
CA CYS A 214 -3.11 -5.47 -3.86
C CYS A 214 -4.25 -4.82 -4.67
N GLY A 215 -5.49 -4.96 -4.20
CA GLY A 215 -6.65 -4.45 -4.92
C GLY A 215 -6.67 -2.93 -4.98
N VAL A 216 -6.36 -2.22 -3.89
CA VAL A 216 -6.32 -0.74 -3.89
C VAL A 216 -5.27 -0.22 -4.88
N PHE A 217 -4.09 -0.83 -4.96
CA PHE A 217 -3.08 -0.42 -5.94
C PHE A 217 -3.50 -0.71 -7.38
N MET A 218 -3.99 -1.92 -7.68
CA MET A 218 -4.43 -2.28 -9.02
C MET A 218 -5.62 -1.44 -9.49
N VAL A 219 -6.66 -1.32 -8.65
CA VAL A 219 -7.84 -0.49 -8.92
C VAL A 219 -7.43 0.96 -9.05
N GLY A 220 -6.59 1.49 -8.15
CA GLY A 220 -6.09 2.86 -8.25
C GLY A 220 -5.36 3.15 -9.56
N MET A 221 -4.49 2.24 -10.01
CA MET A 221 -3.80 2.36 -11.29
C MET A 221 -4.76 2.33 -12.49
N LEU A 222 -5.78 1.48 -12.46
CA LEU A 222 -6.82 1.43 -13.50
C LEU A 222 -7.68 2.70 -13.50
N LEU A 223 -8.07 3.18 -12.32
CA LEU A 223 -8.87 4.39 -12.16
C LEU A 223 -8.14 5.62 -12.69
N ILE A 224 -6.86 5.80 -12.40
CA ILE A 224 -6.11 6.97 -12.88
C ILE A 224 -5.89 6.92 -14.41
N ASN A 225 -5.55 5.74 -14.96
CA ASN A 225 -5.07 5.66 -16.35
C ASN A 225 -6.18 5.41 -17.39
N PHE A 226 -7.23 4.70 -17.01
CA PHE A 226 -8.26 4.21 -17.95
C PHE A 226 -9.60 4.91 -17.76
N LEU A 227 -10.06 5.11 -16.52
CA LEU A 227 -11.41 5.60 -16.25
C LEU A 227 -11.69 6.99 -16.86
N PRO A 228 -10.81 8.02 -16.73
CA PRO A 228 -11.02 9.32 -17.37
C PRO A 228 -11.15 9.20 -18.88
N LYS A 229 -10.26 8.44 -19.54
CA LYS A 229 -10.25 8.28 -20.99
C LYS A 229 -11.54 7.64 -21.51
N LEU A 230 -12.04 6.63 -20.79
CA LEU A 230 -13.29 5.95 -21.14
C LEU A 230 -14.50 6.88 -20.99
N LEU A 231 -14.62 7.57 -19.83
CA LEU A 231 -15.79 8.38 -19.53
C LEU A 231 -15.86 9.65 -20.39
N ILE A 232 -14.72 10.28 -20.69
CA ILE A 232 -14.67 11.40 -21.63
C ILE A 232 -15.14 10.97 -23.02
N LYS A 233 -14.78 9.76 -23.48
CA LYS A 233 -15.20 9.24 -24.78
C LYS A 233 -16.72 9.02 -24.87
N ILE A 234 -17.36 8.60 -23.78
CA ILE A 234 -18.79 8.27 -23.74
C ILE A 234 -19.65 9.50 -23.48
N PHE A 235 -19.29 10.31 -22.49
CA PHE A 235 -20.12 11.39 -21.97
C PHE A 235 -19.60 12.80 -22.28
N GLY A 236 -18.46 12.89 -22.98
CA GLY A 236 -17.80 14.15 -23.30
C GLY A 236 -17.10 14.78 -22.10
N GLN A 237 -16.53 15.96 -22.35
CA GLN A 237 -15.63 16.67 -21.43
C GLN A 237 -16.31 17.14 -20.13
N LYS A 238 -17.64 17.25 -20.12
CA LYS A 238 -18.44 17.63 -18.95
C LYS A 238 -18.29 16.65 -17.77
N THR A 239 -17.88 15.41 -18.03
CA THR A 239 -17.68 14.39 -16.98
C THR A 239 -16.30 14.41 -16.35
N LEU A 240 -15.37 15.22 -16.85
CA LEU A 240 -13.98 15.24 -16.36
C LEU A 240 -13.89 15.62 -14.88
N ILE A 241 -14.60 16.68 -14.47
CA ILE A 241 -14.59 17.20 -13.10
C ILE A 241 -15.11 16.15 -12.08
N PRO A 242 -16.33 15.58 -12.22
CA PRO A 242 -16.83 14.60 -11.25
C PRO A 242 -15.97 13.34 -11.20
N VAL A 243 -15.39 12.92 -12.33
CA VAL A 243 -14.48 11.76 -12.37
C VAL A 243 -13.18 12.04 -11.61
N ASN A 244 -12.59 13.22 -11.80
CA ASN A 244 -11.37 13.59 -11.09
C ASN A 244 -11.62 13.78 -9.59
N ILE A 245 -12.78 14.31 -9.19
CA ILE A 245 -13.19 14.33 -7.77
C ILE A 245 -13.24 12.89 -7.23
N PHE A 246 -13.93 11.98 -7.92
CA PHE A 246 -14.06 10.59 -7.50
C PHE A 246 -12.69 9.90 -7.37
N ILE A 247 -11.80 10.07 -8.34
CA ILE A 247 -10.45 9.49 -8.32
C ILE A 247 -9.65 10.03 -7.13
N ASN A 248 -9.62 11.35 -6.94
CA ASN A 248 -8.90 11.96 -5.81
C ASN A 248 -9.46 11.48 -4.47
N SER A 249 -10.78 11.41 -4.31
CA SER A 249 -11.42 10.88 -3.10
C SER A 249 -11.09 9.41 -2.87
N PHE A 250 -11.10 8.57 -3.91
CA PHE A 250 -10.71 7.16 -3.82
C PHE A 250 -9.27 7.00 -3.34
N LEU A 251 -8.34 7.81 -3.88
CA LEU A 251 -6.93 7.77 -3.48
C LEU A 251 -6.77 8.16 -2.01
N ILE A 252 -7.38 9.26 -1.57
CA ILE A 252 -7.34 9.73 -0.17
C ILE A 252 -7.89 8.65 0.78
N LEU A 253 -9.05 8.06 0.45
CA LEU A 253 -9.65 6.98 1.23
C LEU A 253 -8.76 5.72 1.27
N GLY A 254 -8.15 5.34 0.14
CA GLY A 254 -7.24 4.21 0.09
C GLY A 254 -6.05 4.38 1.05
N ARG A 255 -5.49 5.60 1.11
CA ARG A 255 -4.35 5.94 1.98
C ARG A 255 -4.72 5.92 3.47
N SER A 256 -5.96 6.26 3.83
CA SER A 256 -6.41 6.24 5.24
C SER A 256 -6.83 4.85 5.70
N VAL A 257 -7.48 4.06 4.84
CA VAL A 257 -7.99 2.73 5.18
C VAL A 257 -6.88 1.68 5.28
N LEU A 258 -5.83 1.80 4.48
CA LEU A 258 -4.74 0.80 4.44
C LEU A 258 -4.04 0.63 5.81
N PRO A 259 -3.58 1.69 6.50
CA PRO A 259 -3.05 1.56 7.87
C PRO A 259 -4.05 0.97 8.87
N MET A 260 -5.30 1.46 8.88
CA MET A 260 -6.32 1.01 9.84
C MET A 260 -6.58 -0.49 9.72
N THR A 261 -6.64 -0.99 8.49
CA THR A 261 -6.92 -2.39 8.22
C THR A 261 -5.75 -3.29 8.56
N LEU A 262 -4.51 -2.86 8.34
CA LEU A 262 -3.31 -3.58 8.77
C LEU A 262 -3.26 -3.80 10.30
N PHE A 263 -3.70 -2.80 11.09
CA PHE A 263 -3.85 -2.94 12.53
C PHE A 263 -5.06 -3.78 12.93
N ALA A 264 -6.24 -3.49 12.38
CA ALA A 264 -7.50 -4.14 12.75
C ALA A 264 -7.50 -5.66 12.50
N THR A 265 -6.74 -6.11 11.50
CA THR A 265 -6.64 -7.51 11.09
C THR A 265 -5.61 -8.31 11.89
N ASN A 266 -4.78 -7.65 12.72
CA ASN A 266 -3.77 -8.30 13.56
C ASN A 266 -4.17 -8.24 15.06
N LYS A 267 -4.52 -9.40 15.64
CA LYS A 267 -4.95 -9.54 17.05
C LYS A 267 -3.94 -8.96 18.04
N ARG A 268 -2.62 -9.10 17.78
CA ARG A 268 -1.56 -8.61 18.67
C ARG A 268 -1.38 -7.10 18.55
N ALA A 269 -1.41 -6.57 17.32
CA ALA A 269 -1.34 -5.13 17.08
C ALA A 269 -2.54 -4.41 17.69
N ARG A 270 -3.76 -4.98 17.60
CA ARG A 270 -4.94 -4.45 18.30
C ARG A 270 -4.74 -4.40 19.82
N LYS A 271 -4.26 -5.48 20.45
CA LYS A 271 -4.01 -5.49 21.90
C LYS A 271 -3.03 -4.39 22.33
N GLN A 272 -1.96 -4.18 21.56
CA GLN A 272 -1.01 -3.11 21.83
C GLN A 272 -1.63 -1.72 21.65
N LEU A 273 -2.46 -1.53 20.61
CA LEU A 273 -3.19 -0.28 20.40
C LEU A 273 -4.16 0.01 21.55
N TYR A 274 -4.91 -0.99 22.02
CA TYR A 274 -5.82 -0.84 23.17
C TYR A 274 -5.07 -0.43 24.44
N LEU A 275 -3.93 -1.06 24.72
CA LEU A 275 -3.06 -0.68 25.84
C LEU A 275 -2.54 0.75 25.70
N LEU A 276 -2.18 1.16 24.48
CA LEU A 276 -1.63 2.50 24.22
C LEU A 276 -2.70 3.60 24.28
N LEU A 277 -3.95 3.25 23.96
CA LEU A 277 -5.10 4.16 24.05
C LEU A 277 -5.75 4.18 25.44
N ASN A 278 -5.22 3.43 26.43
CA ASN A 278 -5.81 3.29 27.77
C ASN A 278 -7.31 2.91 27.74
N ILE A 279 -7.74 2.19 26.70
CA ILE A 279 -9.10 1.66 26.63
C ILE A 279 -9.06 0.35 27.40
N ASP A 280 -9.28 0.42 28.71
CA ASP A 280 -9.58 -0.76 29.52
C ASP A 280 -10.72 -1.51 28.85
N LYS A 281 -10.55 -2.83 28.73
CA LYS A 281 -11.52 -3.69 28.08
C LYS A 281 -12.86 -3.56 28.79
N VAL A 282 -13.87 -3.12 28.07
CA VAL A 282 -15.24 -3.55 28.37
C VAL A 282 -15.34 -4.96 27.81
N ASP A 283 -15.64 -5.90 28.70
CA ASP A 283 -15.67 -7.36 28.49
C ASP A 283 -16.54 -7.83 27.30
#